data_AF-W7D851-F1
#
_entry.id   AF-W7D851-F1
#
_cell.length_a   1.000
_cell.length_b   1.000
_cell.length_c   1.000
_cell.angle_alpha   90.00
_cell.angle_beta   90.00
_cell.angle_gamma   90.00
#
_symmetry.space_group_name_H-M   'P 1'
#
loop_
_entity.id
_entity.type
_entity.pdbx_description
1 polymer ?
#
loop_
_entity_poly.entity_id
_entity_poly.type
_entity_poly.pdbx_seq_one_letter_code
_entity_poly.pdbx_strand_id
1 'polypeptide(L)'
;MRKTVGLFRPLRFDHLDLTAKLLVKYSITDTFEILDDVLAKEFKGKEGRRKIINNLTRVWSGGKKEPSTFQKEVLAKYNASDKNDKIIYQYLMTSLAFPFFSETTTFIGKYLKMSDTFKSSVILSEMRNSYGSAESVYKGVNAVLNGLKSWEILSEGSSKNHYVFKENLLEISNEFQLNLLVLVVIQNYVGDSLTVEQINNHASMFPFRYLIRKEDIVSSQFEIIEDRLDTYISILS
;
A
#
# COMPACT_ATOMS: atom_id res chain seq x y z
N MET A 1 18.20 3.99 -11.73
CA MET A 1 16.90 3.91 -12.45
C MET A 1 16.08 5.15 -12.13
N ARG A 2 15.34 5.72 -13.09
CA ARG A 2 14.44 6.85 -12.82
C ARG A 2 13.20 6.35 -12.05
N LYS A 3 12.93 6.89 -10.86
CA LYS A 3 11.73 6.54 -10.10
C LYS A 3 10.46 6.92 -10.89
N THR A 4 9.41 6.10 -10.80
CA THR A 4 8.14 6.33 -11.51
C THR A 4 6.97 6.45 -10.54
N VAL A 5 6.01 7.33 -10.84
CA VAL A 5 4.84 7.58 -9.98
C VAL A 5 3.87 6.41 -10.03
N GLY A 6 3.42 6.01 -11.23
CA GLY A 6 2.52 4.86 -11.45
C GLY A 6 1.08 5.02 -10.94
N LEU A 7 0.86 5.81 -9.89
CA LEU A 7 -0.43 6.06 -9.25
C LEU A 7 -0.93 7.46 -9.60
N PHE A 8 -2.05 7.55 -10.32
CA PHE A 8 -2.56 8.84 -10.83
C PHE A 8 -3.99 9.17 -10.40
N ARG A 9 -4.65 8.25 -9.69
CA ARG A 9 -6.02 8.40 -9.19
C ARG A 9 -6.11 7.78 -7.80
N PRO A 10 -6.95 8.33 -6.91
CA PRO A 10 -7.22 7.71 -5.62
C PRO A 10 -7.75 6.29 -5.82
N LEU A 11 -7.23 5.34 -5.05
CA LEU A 11 -7.76 3.97 -5.02
C LEU A 11 -8.82 3.91 -3.91
N ARG A 12 -10.08 3.82 -4.29
CA ARG A 12 -11.20 3.78 -3.33
C ARG A 12 -11.34 2.38 -2.74
N PHE A 13 -11.74 2.31 -1.47
CA PHE A 13 -11.86 1.03 -0.73
C PHE A 13 -12.79 0.03 -1.45
N ASP A 14 -13.99 0.47 -1.82
CA ASP A 14 -15.03 -0.31 -2.51
C ASP A 14 -14.57 -0.79 -3.89
N HIS A 15 -13.82 0.03 -4.64
CA HIS A 15 -13.26 -0.38 -5.93
C HIS A 15 -12.21 -1.48 -5.79
N LEU A 16 -11.32 -1.35 -4.80
CA LEU A 16 -10.33 -2.38 -4.51
C LEU A 16 -10.98 -3.67 -4.00
N ASP A 17 -11.98 -3.56 -3.12
CA ASP A 17 -12.75 -4.71 -2.59
C ASP A 17 -13.52 -5.43 -3.70
N LEU A 18 -14.18 -4.69 -4.60
CA LEU A 18 -14.83 -5.27 -5.78
C LEU A 18 -13.81 -5.99 -6.68
N THR A 19 -12.67 -5.36 -6.96
CA THR A 19 -11.63 -5.96 -7.80
C THR A 19 -11.12 -7.27 -7.21
N ALA A 20 -10.86 -7.30 -5.90
CA ALA A 20 -10.44 -8.51 -5.20
C ALA A 20 -11.49 -9.63 -5.27
N LYS A 21 -12.78 -9.29 -5.15
CA LYS A 21 -13.88 -10.27 -5.28
C LYS A 21 -13.98 -10.85 -6.68
N LEU A 22 -13.76 -10.03 -7.71
CA LEU A 22 -13.83 -10.47 -9.10
C LEU A 22 -12.65 -11.39 -9.46
N LEU A 23 -11.43 -11.04 -9.05
CA LEU A 23 -10.23 -11.84 -9.34
C LEU A 23 -10.21 -13.24 -8.72
N VAL A 24 -11.05 -13.50 -7.72
CA VAL A 24 -11.24 -14.87 -7.18
C VAL A 24 -12.14 -15.72 -8.08
N LYS A 25 -13.04 -15.10 -8.84
CA LYS A 25 -14.11 -15.79 -9.58
C LYS A 25 -13.88 -15.81 -11.09
N TYR A 26 -13.17 -14.82 -11.60
CA TYR A 26 -13.08 -14.54 -13.03
C TYR A 26 -11.61 -14.39 -13.45
N SER A 27 -11.36 -14.60 -14.75
CA SER A 27 -10.05 -14.30 -15.32
C SER A 27 -9.73 -12.81 -15.21
N ILE A 28 -8.45 -12.45 -15.40
CA ILE A 28 -8.05 -11.04 -15.43
C ILE A 28 -8.79 -10.26 -16.53
N THR A 29 -9.04 -10.90 -17.67
CA THR A 29 -9.73 -10.30 -18.82
C THR A 29 -11.19 -10.00 -18.47
N ASP A 30 -11.92 -11.01 -17.99
CA ASP A 30 -13.33 -10.87 -17.60
C ASP A 30 -13.49 -9.87 -16.45
N THR A 31 -12.58 -9.91 -15.47
CA THR A 31 -12.53 -8.93 -14.38
C THR A 31 -12.41 -7.50 -14.93
N PHE A 32 -11.56 -7.30 -15.94
CA PHE A 32 -11.37 -6.00 -16.56
C PHE A 32 -12.64 -5.49 -17.24
N GLU A 33 -13.35 -6.36 -17.95
CA GLU A 33 -14.61 -6.05 -18.64
C GLU A 33 -15.72 -5.71 -17.63
N ILE A 34 -15.90 -6.55 -16.60
CA ILE A 34 -16.89 -6.31 -15.54
C ILE A 34 -16.60 -4.99 -14.83
N LEU A 35 -15.33 -4.70 -14.51
CA LEU A 35 -14.96 -3.42 -13.90
C LEU A 35 -15.22 -2.24 -14.83
N ASP A 36 -14.99 -2.36 -16.14
CA ASP A 36 -15.27 -1.27 -17.09
C ASP A 36 -16.76 -0.94 -17.13
N ASP A 37 -17.62 -1.95 -17.14
CA ASP A 37 -19.08 -1.81 -17.13
C ASP A 37 -19.59 -1.22 -15.82
N VAL A 38 -19.12 -1.72 -14.68
CA VAL A 38 -19.52 -1.22 -13.36
C VAL A 38 -19.08 0.23 -13.18
N LEU A 39 -17.84 0.55 -13.53
CA LEU A 39 -17.26 1.88 -13.36
C LEU A 39 -17.71 2.89 -14.43
N ALA A 40 -18.30 2.44 -15.54
CA ALA A 40 -18.88 3.33 -16.56
C ALA A 40 -19.96 4.26 -16.00
N LYS A 41 -20.68 3.82 -14.95
CA LYS A 41 -21.71 4.60 -14.26
C LYS A 41 -21.12 5.82 -13.52
N GLU A 42 -19.88 5.70 -13.05
CA GLU A 42 -19.20 6.73 -12.28
C GLU A 42 -18.26 7.58 -13.15
N PHE A 43 -17.60 6.96 -14.12
CA PHE A 43 -16.57 7.58 -14.95
C PHE A 43 -16.93 7.52 -16.43
N LYS A 44 -17.44 8.63 -16.96
CA LYS A 44 -17.84 8.72 -18.39
C LYS A 44 -16.67 8.55 -19.37
N GLY A 45 -15.45 8.95 -18.98
CA GLY A 45 -14.27 8.89 -19.85
C GLY A 45 -13.62 7.51 -19.90
N LYS A 46 -13.68 6.84 -21.05
CA LYS A 46 -13.11 5.48 -21.29
C LYS A 46 -11.63 5.38 -20.92
N GLU A 47 -10.81 6.32 -21.36
CA GLU A 47 -9.38 6.34 -21.04
C GLU A 47 -9.10 6.55 -19.55
N GLY A 48 -9.94 7.34 -18.88
CA GLY A 48 -9.85 7.57 -17.45
C GLY A 48 -10.15 6.32 -16.64
N ARG A 49 -11.20 5.58 -17.02
CA ARG A 49 -11.56 4.28 -16.44
C ARG A 49 -10.50 3.24 -16.67
N ARG A 50 -10.07 3.06 -17.91
CA ARG A 50 -9.01 2.09 -18.24
C ARG A 50 -7.78 2.25 -17.35
N LYS A 51 -7.37 3.49 -17.08
CA LYS A 51 -6.27 3.80 -16.16
C LYS A 51 -6.56 3.44 -14.71
N ILE A 52 -7.79 3.66 -14.21
CA ILE A 52 -8.15 3.28 -12.85
C ILE A 52 -8.19 1.77 -12.70
N ILE A 53 -8.80 1.05 -13.65
CA ILE A 53 -8.88 -0.42 -13.63
C ILE A 53 -7.49 -1.04 -13.67
N ASN A 54 -6.59 -0.53 -14.53
CA ASN A 54 -5.18 -0.97 -14.54
C ASN A 54 -4.52 -0.80 -13.16
N ASN A 55 -4.81 0.28 -12.43
CA ASN A 55 -4.24 0.48 -11.11
C ASN A 55 -4.86 -0.47 -10.07
N LEU A 56 -6.18 -0.68 -10.12
CA LEU A 56 -6.89 -1.61 -9.25
C LEU A 56 -6.39 -3.04 -9.43
N THR A 57 -6.29 -3.52 -10.68
CA THR A 57 -5.77 -4.87 -10.94
C THR A 57 -4.28 -4.97 -10.68
N ARG A 58 -3.51 -3.87 -10.84
CA ARG A 58 -2.10 -3.85 -10.45
C ARG A 58 -1.88 -4.11 -8.96
N VAL A 59 -2.76 -3.61 -8.08
CA VAL A 59 -2.69 -3.91 -6.64
C VAL A 59 -2.79 -5.41 -6.38
N TRP A 60 -3.70 -6.11 -7.05
CA TRP A 60 -4.04 -7.48 -6.71
C TRP A 60 -3.34 -8.55 -7.56
N SER A 61 -3.02 -8.28 -8.83
CA SER A 61 -2.52 -9.27 -9.79
C SER A 61 -1.27 -8.83 -10.57
N GLY A 62 -0.68 -7.68 -10.22
CA GLY A 62 0.45 -7.13 -10.97
C GLY A 62 0.08 -6.57 -12.35
N GLY A 63 -1.21 -6.35 -12.61
CA GLY A 63 -1.71 -5.52 -13.72
C GLY A 63 -2.63 -6.31 -14.64
N LYS A 64 -2.17 -6.61 -15.86
CA LYS A 64 -2.93 -7.40 -16.86
C LYS A 64 -2.57 -8.89 -16.84
N LYS A 65 -1.98 -9.36 -15.74
CA LYS A 65 -1.59 -10.75 -15.55
C LYS A 65 -2.56 -11.41 -14.58
N GLU A 66 -2.67 -12.72 -14.70
CA GLU A 66 -3.35 -13.52 -13.68
C GLU A 66 -2.61 -13.40 -12.34
N PRO A 67 -3.33 -13.40 -11.21
CA PRO A 67 -2.70 -13.39 -9.89
C PRO A 67 -1.72 -14.55 -9.73
N SER A 68 -0.52 -14.26 -9.22
CA SER A 68 0.46 -15.29 -8.84
C SER A 68 -0.07 -16.18 -7.71
N THR A 69 0.60 -17.29 -7.40
CA THR A 69 0.24 -18.15 -6.26
C THR A 69 0.13 -17.36 -4.95
N PHE A 70 1.11 -16.50 -4.67
CA PHE A 70 1.10 -15.61 -3.51
C PHE A 70 -0.10 -14.64 -3.53
N GLN A 71 -0.36 -14.00 -4.67
CA GLN A 71 -1.50 -13.08 -4.79
C GLN A 71 -2.85 -13.78 -4.64
N LYS A 72 -2.98 -15.03 -5.12
CA LYS A 72 -4.18 -15.86 -4.91
C LYS A 72 -4.39 -16.16 -3.43
N GLU A 73 -3.32 -16.45 -2.69
CA GLU A 73 -3.40 -16.65 -1.25
C GLU A 73 -3.84 -15.38 -0.52
N VAL A 74 -3.26 -14.23 -0.85
CA VAL A 74 -3.69 -12.92 -0.30
C VAL A 74 -5.16 -12.68 -0.61
N LEU A 75 -5.60 -12.90 -1.85
CA LEU A 75 -6.99 -12.71 -2.28
C LEU A 75 -7.96 -13.62 -1.51
N ALA A 76 -7.58 -14.88 -1.25
CA ALA A 76 -8.40 -15.80 -0.48
C ALA A 76 -8.57 -15.31 0.97
N LYS A 77 -7.48 -14.95 1.65
CA LYS A 77 -7.52 -14.42 3.03
C LYS A 77 -8.29 -13.09 3.09
N TYR A 78 -8.02 -12.18 2.15
CA TYR A 78 -8.72 -10.90 2.03
C TYR A 78 -10.24 -11.04 1.95
N ASN A 79 -10.73 -11.96 1.10
CA ASN A 79 -12.17 -12.13 0.91
C ASN A 79 -12.89 -12.72 2.12
N ALA A 80 -12.16 -13.46 2.98
CA ALA A 80 -12.67 -14.01 4.23
C ALA A 80 -12.53 -13.04 5.43
N SER A 81 -11.88 -11.89 5.23
CA SER A 81 -11.52 -10.94 6.29
C SER A 81 -12.62 -9.93 6.63
N ASP A 82 -12.55 -9.38 7.84
CA ASP A 82 -13.37 -8.24 8.25
C ASP A 82 -12.89 -6.92 7.61
N LYS A 83 -13.56 -5.80 7.93
CA LYS A 83 -13.24 -4.49 7.35
C LYS A 83 -11.82 -4.03 7.69
N ASN A 84 -11.36 -4.21 8.92
CA ASN A 84 -10.06 -3.73 9.38
C ASN A 84 -8.93 -4.51 8.71
N ASP A 85 -9.04 -5.82 8.68
CA ASP A 85 -8.10 -6.71 7.99
C ASP A 85 -8.06 -6.42 6.49
N LYS A 86 -9.21 -6.12 5.87
CA LYS A 86 -9.25 -5.70 4.47
C LYS A 86 -8.48 -4.40 4.24
N ILE A 87 -8.58 -3.42 5.13
CA ILE A 87 -7.82 -2.17 5.00
C ILE A 87 -6.31 -2.46 5.10
N ILE A 88 -5.88 -3.32 6.03
CA ILE A 88 -4.49 -3.75 6.17
C ILE A 88 -3.98 -4.36 4.86
N TYR A 89 -4.69 -5.36 4.32
CA TYR A 89 -4.32 -5.99 3.06
C TYR A 89 -4.29 -5.02 1.88
N GLN A 90 -5.29 -4.14 1.74
CA GLN A 90 -5.31 -3.12 0.67
C GLN A 90 -4.08 -2.22 0.75
N TYR A 91 -3.72 -1.79 1.96
CA TYR A 91 -2.57 -0.93 2.18
C TYR A 91 -1.25 -1.62 1.82
N LEU A 92 -1.04 -2.85 2.32
CA LEU A 92 0.18 -3.61 2.09
C LEU A 92 0.32 -3.97 0.60
N MET A 93 -0.75 -4.46 -0.04
CA MET A 93 -0.73 -4.78 -1.47
C MET A 93 -0.55 -3.53 -2.36
N THR A 94 -1.12 -2.39 -1.96
CA THR A 94 -0.89 -1.12 -2.67
C THR A 94 0.58 -0.69 -2.55
N SER A 95 1.19 -0.87 -1.37
CA SER A 95 2.59 -0.55 -1.13
C SER A 95 3.54 -1.42 -1.97
N LEU A 96 3.23 -2.71 -2.16
CA LEU A 96 3.96 -3.60 -3.07
C LEU A 96 3.79 -3.17 -4.54
N ALA A 97 2.57 -2.82 -4.94
CA ALA A 97 2.27 -2.48 -6.32
C ALA A 97 2.85 -1.12 -6.75
N PHE A 98 2.98 -0.18 -5.83
CA PHE A 98 3.39 1.20 -6.08
C PHE A 98 4.43 1.68 -5.06
N PRO A 99 5.74 1.62 -5.38
CA PRO A 99 6.79 2.19 -4.52
C PRO A 99 6.58 3.67 -4.18
N PHE A 100 5.96 4.42 -5.10
CA PHE A 100 5.54 5.81 -4.86
C PHE A 100 4.58 5.94 -3.66
N PHE A 101 3.66 4.99 -3.48
CA PHE A 101 2.76 4.95 -2.32
C PHE A 101 3.55 4.68 -1.03
N SER A 102 4.44 3.68 -1.04
CA SER A 102 5.29 3.34 0.11
C SER A 102 6.20 4.51 0.54
N GLU A 103 6.79 5.23 -0.41
CA GLU A 103 7.61 6.40 -0.10
C GLU A 103 6.77 7.60 0.39
N THR A 104 5.61 7.84 -0.21
CA THR A 104 4.69 8.91 0.24
C THR A 104 4.22 8.65 1.68
N THR A 105 3.83 7.42 2.00
CA THR A 105 3.41 7.03 3.35
C THR A 105 4.56 7.05 4.35
N THR A 106 5.79 6.78 3.91
CA THR A 106 7.01 6.98 4.73
C THR A 106 7.15 8.43 5.17
N PHE A 107 7.02 9.40 4.26
CA PHE A 107 7.05 10.81 4.63
C PHE A 107 5.89 11.19 5.54
N ILE A 108 4.67 10.73 5.25
CA ILE A 108 3.51 10.97 6.12
C ILE A 108 3.80 10.48 7.54
N GLY A 109 4.24 9.24 7.72
CA GLY A 109 4.54 8.69 9.03
C GLY A 109 5.67 9.42 9.77
N LYS A 110 6.70 9.90 9.05
CA LYS A 110 7.74 10.74 9.65
C LYS A 110 7.18 12.04 10.23
N TYR A 111 6.28 12.71 9.49
CA TYR A 111 5.62 13.91 10.00
C TYR A 111 4.66 13.59 11.16
N LEU A 112 3.94 12.47 11.08
CA LEU A 112 3.02 12.04 12.12
C LEU A 112 3.70 11.70 13.45
N LYS A 113 4.97 11.25 13.44
CA LYS A 113 5.77 11.09 14.67
C LYS A 113 6.00 12.40 15.43
N MET A 114 5.85 13.56 14.77
CA MET A 114 6.08 14.89 15.35
C MET A 114 4.78 15.66 15.62
N SER A 115 3.71 15.37 14.86
CA SER A 115 2.41 16.04 14.98
C SER A 115 1.31 15.17 14.39
N ASP A 116 0.15 15.10 15.03
CA ASP A 116 -1.01 14.31 14.56
C ASP A 116 -1.63 14.84 13.25
N THR A 117 -1.14 15.97 12.74
CA THR A 117 -1.68 16.65 11.57
C THR A 117 -0.59 17.12 10.62
N PHE A 118 -0.91 17.20 9.34
CA PHE A 118 0.00 17.75 8.34
C PHE A 118 -0.76 18.39 7.17
N LYS A 119 -0.08 19.29 6.44
CA LYS A 119 -0.58 19.86 5.18
C LYS A 119 -0.11 19.02 3.99
N SER A 120 -0.97 18.81 2.99
CA SER A 120 -0.57 18.08 1.77
C SER A 120 0.63 18.71 1.05
N SER A 121 0.80 20.03 1.15
CA SER A 121 1.93 20.76 0.56
C SER A 121 3.28 20.33 1.12
N VAL A 122 3.32 19.91 2.39
CA VAL A 122 4.54 19.44 3.05
C VAL A 122 4.97 18.11 2.44
N ILE A 123 4.06 17.13 2.38
CA ILE A 123 4.31 15.83 1.75
C ILE A 123 4.64 15.99 0.26
N LEU A 124 3.95 16.90 -0.45
CA LEU A 124 4.24 17.20 -1.84
C LEU A 124 5.65 17.74 -2.04
N SER A 125 6.15 18.57 -1.13
CA SER A 125 7.51 19.10 -1.20
C SER A 125 8.55 17.98 -1.11
N GLU A 126 8.39 17.07 -0.16
CA GLU A 126 9.26 15.89 -0.03
C GLU A 126 9.25 15.01 -1.29
N MET A 127 8.04 14.73 -1.80
CA MET A 127 7.91 13.89 -2.99
C MET A 127 8.47 14.58 -4.25
N ARG A 128 8.42 15.91 -4.35
CA ARG A 128 9.09 16.65 -5.43
C ARG A 128 10.61 16.61 -5.31
N ASN A 129 11.16 16.61 -4.10
CA ASN A 129 12.60 16.41 -3.89
C ASN A 129 13.06 15.02 -4.35
N SER A 130 12.22 13.99 -4.15
CA SER A 130 12.55 12.61 -4.52
C SER A 130 12.24 12.23 -5.99
N TYR A 131 11.11 12.71 -6.54
CA TYR A 131 10.61 12.33 -7.88
C TYR A 131 10.68 13.47 -8.92
N GLY A 132 11.05 14.68 -8.52
CA GLY A 132 11.03 15.89 -9.35
C GLY A 132 9.68 16.62 -9.36
N SER A 133 9.63 17.78 -10.02
CA SER A 133 8.49 18.72 -9.96
C SER A 133 7.38 18.47 -11.00
N ALA A 134 7.32 17.29 -11.62
CA ALA A 134 6.33 16.99 -12.65
C ALA A 134 4.89 16.98 -12.09
N GLU A 135 3.92 17.36 -12.93
CA GLU A 135 2.49 17.34 -12.59
C GLU A 135 1.99 15.94 -12.17
N SER A 136 2.64 14.88 -12.66
CA SER A 136 2.38 13.51 -12.23
C SER A 136 2.62 13.29 -10.72
N VAL A 137 3.61 13.95 -10.13
CA VAL A 137 3.93 13.85 -8.69
C VAL A 137 2.83 14.50 -7.87
N TYR A 138 2.36 15.69 -8.28
CA TYR A 138 1.20 16.34 -7.65
C TYR A 138 -0.05 15.45 -7.67
N LYS A 139 -0.36 14.86 -8.83
CA LYS A 139 -1.50 13.92 -8.96
C LYS A 139 -1.31 12.67 -8.11
N GLY A 140 -0.10 12.13 -8.06
CA GLY A 140 0.23 10.96 -7.25
C GLY A 140 0.05 11.20 -5.76
N VAL A 141 0.61 12.29 -5.22
CA VAL A 141 0.46 12.63 -3.79
C VAL A 141 -1.01 12.78 -3.42
N ASN A 142 -1.78 13.52 -4.24
CA ASN A 142 -3.22 13.65 -4.01
C ASN A 142 -3.96 12.32 -4.13
N ALA A 143 -3.54 11.42 -5.02
CA ALA A 143 -4.12 10.08 -5.11
C ALA A 143 -3.88 9.27 -3.84
N VAL A 144 -2.65 9.27 -3.29
CA VAL A 144 -2.33 8.60 -2.02
C VAL A 144 -3.18 9.15 -0.89
N LEU A 145 -3.18 10.48 -0.68
CA LEU A 145 -3.88 11.11 0.44
C LEU A 145 -5.40 10.88 0.40
N ASN A 146 -6.01 10.97 -0.78
CA ASN A 146 -7.44 10.70 -0.92
C ASN A 146 -7.77 9.20 -0.82
N GLY A 147 -6.84 8.32 -1.21
CA GLY A 147 -6.98 6.87 -0.98
C GLY A 147 -6.99 6.55 0.51
N LEU A 148 -5.99 7.04 1.25
CA LEU A 148 -5.92 6.88 2.71
C LEU A 148 -7.16 7.47 3.42
N LYS A 149 -7.70 8.58 2.90
CA LYS A 149 -8.98 9.14 3.38
C LYS A 149 -10.16 8.22 3.09
N SER A 150 -10.24 7.66 1.88
CA SER A 150 -11.27 6.69 1.51
C SER A 150 -11.22 5.41 2.36
N TRP A 151 -10.03 5.03 2.84
CA TRP A 151 -9.83 3.85 3.66
C TRP A 151 -10.02 4.14 5.15
N GLU A 152 -10.46 5.36 5.51
CA GLU A 152 -10.67 5.82 6.89
C GLU A 152 -9.38 5.84 7.75
N ILE A 153 -8.20 5.71 7.13
CA ILE A 153 -6.90 5.84 7.80
C ILE A 153 -6.63 7.31 8.13
N LEU A 154 -6.86 8.20 7.18
CA LEU A 154 -6.75 9.65 7.38
C LEU A 154 -8.13 10.30 7.39
N SER A 155 -8.26 11.38 8.13
CA SER A 155 -9.42 12.28 8.09
C SER A 155 -9.05 13.63 7.53
N GLU A 156 -10.04 14.36 7.01
CA GLU A 156 -9.86 15.77 6.68
C GLU A 156 -9.77 16.58 7.98
N GLY A 157 -8.81 17.50 8.02
CA GLY A 157 -8.57 18.37 9.17
C GLY A 157 -9.49 19.59 9.20
N SER A 158 -9.12 20.55 10.04
CA SER A 158 -9.87 21.79 10.25
C SER A 158 -9.97 22.71 9.03
N SER A 159 -9.14 22.48 8.00
CA SER A 159 -9.21 23.21 6.75
C SER A 159 -8.81 22.33 5.57
N LYS A 160 -9.23 22.74 4.36
CA LYS A 160 -8.92 22.04 3.12
C LYS A 160 -7.41 21.76 3.02
N ASN A 161 -7.06 20.57 2.51
CA ASN A 161 -5.68 20.10 2.35
C ASN A 161 -4.90 19.86 3.65
N HIS A 162 -5.55 19.95 4.82
CA HIS A 162 -5.01 19.45 6.07
C HIS A 162 -5.55 18.05 6.32
N TYR A 163 -4.67 17.17 6.77
CA TYR A 163 -4.97 15.78 7.06
C TYR A 163 -4.64 15.50 8.51
N VAL A 164 -5.46 14.66 9.13
CA VAL A 164 -5.32 14.27 10.53
C VAL A 164 -5.27 12.75 10.59
N PHE A 165 -4.34 12.23 11.38
CA PHE A 165 -4.34 10.85 11.81
C PHE A 165 -4.91 10.80 13.23
N LYS A 166 -6.06 10.14 13.41
CA LYS A 166 -6.75 10.11 14.72
C LYS A 166 -6.24 8.98 15.63
N GLU A 167 -5.04 8.48 15.38
CA GLU A 167 -4.44 7.34 16.10
C GLU A 167 -5.33 6.08 16.16
N ASN A 168 -6.22 5.90 15.19
CA ASN A 168 -7.01 4.68 15.07
C ASN A 168 -6.15 3.58 14.43
N LEU A 169 -5.23 3.04 15.23
CA LEU A 169 -4.29 2.02 14.79
C LEU A 169 -5.01 0.72 14.48
N LEU A 170 -4.76 0.17 13.29
CA LEU A 170 -5.23 -1.16 12.92
C LEU A 170 -4.25 -2.19 13.47
N GLU A 171 -4.77 -3.14 14.24
CA GLU A 171 -3.93 -4.16 14.88
C GLU A 171 -3.59 -5.27 13.88
N ILE A 172 -2.29 -5.59 13.78
CA ILE A 172 -1.80 -6.73 13.01
C ILE A 172 -1.24 -7.74 13.99
N SER A 173 -1.93 -8.87 14.11
CA SER A 173 -1.56 -9.96 15.03
C SER A 173 -1.46 -11.33 14.37
N ASN A 174 -1.99 -11.52 13.16
CA ASN A 174 -1.85 -12.77 12.44
C ASN A 174 -0.53 -12.83 11.66
N GLU A 175 0.10 -14.00 11.69
CA GLU A 175 1.39 -14.30 11.07
C GLU A 175 1.45 -13.89 9.59
N PHE A 176 0.38 -14.15 8.83
CA PHE A 176 0.38 -13.87 7.39
C PHE A 176 0.48 -12.36 7.09
N GLN A 177 -0.27 -11.53 7.80
CA GLN A 177 -0.16 -10.07 7.64
C GLN A 177 1.18 -9.54 8.15
N LEU A 178 1.75 -10.10 9.22
CA LEU A 178 3.09 -9.75 9.69
C LEU A 178 4.15 -10.03 8.62
N ASN A 179 4.14 -11.21 8.01
CA ASN A 179 5.08 -11.56 6.93
C ASN A 179 4.85 -10.73 5.67
N LEU A 180 3.60 -10.42 5.33
CA LEU A 180 3.27 -9.50 4.23
C LEU A 180 3.81 -8.08 4.51
N LEU A 181 3.74 -7.61 5.75
CA LEU A 181 4.31 -6.33 6.18
C LEU A 181 5.84 -6.34 6.04
N VAL A 182 6.51 -7.38 6.54
CA VAL A 182 7.97 -7.57 6.38
C VAL A 182 8.35 -7.50 4.91
N LEU A 183 7.64 -8.23 4.05
CA LEU A 183 7.86 -8.22 2.59
C LEU A 183 7.77 -6.81 2.01
N VAL A 184 6.73 -6.06 2.38
CA VAL A 184 6.51 -4.68 1.90
C VAL A 184 7.66 -3.77 2.29
N VAL A 185 8.11 -3.85 3.54
CA VAL A 185 9.17 -3.01 4.08
C VAL A 185 10.49 -3.30 3.37
N ILE A 186 10.88 -4.58 3.26
CA ILE A 186 12.14 -4.97 2.63
C ILE A 186 12.13 -4.67 1.13
N GLN A 187 11.04 -4.98 0.42
CA GLN A 187 10.97 -4.76 -1.03
C GLN A 187 11.05 -3.27 -1.43
N ASN A 188 10.68 -2.36 -0.53
CA ASN A 188 10.78 -0.92 -0.75
C ASN A 188 12.02 -0.29 -0.11
N TYR A 189 12.86 -1.07 0.57
CA TYR A 189 14.08 -0.59 1.18
C TYR A 189 15.20 -0.42 0.15
N VAL A 190 16.03 0.60 0.35
CA VAL A 190 17.22 0.84 -0.47
C VAL A 190 18.42 0.31 0.32
N GLY A 191 18.66 -0.99 0.20
CA GLY A 191 19.76 -1.72 0.86
C GLY A 191 19.53 -3.22 0.83
N ASP A 192 20.48 -4.00 1.37
CA ASP A 192 20.49 -5.45 1.24
C ASP A 192 19.68 -6.18 2.34
N SER A 193 19.63 -5.61 3.54
CA SER A 193 18.91 -6.17 4.68
C SER A 193 18.44 -5.10 5.67
N LEU A 194 17.48 -5.48 6.52
CA LEU A 194 16.95 -4.64 7.61
C LEU A 194 16.93 -5.43 8.93
N THR A 195 17.21 -4.76 10.04
CA THR A 195 17.00 -5.35 11.37
C THR A 195 15.52 -5.43 11.72
N VAL A 196 15.15 -6.38 12.60
CA VAL A 196 13.79 -6.46 13.17
C VAL A 196 13.36 -5.12 13.80
N GLU A 197 14.27 -4.43 14.48
CA GLU A 197 14.01 -3.12 15.07
C GLU A 197 13.70 -2.06 14.00
N GLN A 198 14.43 -2.04 12.89
CA GLN A 198 14.16 -1.11 11.78
C GLN A 198 12.79 -1.36 11.16
N ILE A 199 12.37 -2.63 11.03
CA ILE A 199 11.04 -2.97 10.51
C ILE A 199 9.94 -2.56 11.49
N ASN A 200 10.12 -2.82 12.79
CA ASN A 200 9.16 -2.41 13.84
C ASN A 200 9.01 -0.89 13.96
N ASN A 201 10.04 -0.13 13.57
CA ASN A 201 10.03 1.34 13.63
C ASN A 201 9.78 2.02 12.28
N HIS A 202 9.47 1.26 11.23
CA HIS A 202 9.38 1.76 9.86
C HIS A 202 8.24 2.77 9.69
N ALA A 203 8.57 4.00 9.24
CA ALA A 203 7.62 5.11 9.25
C ALA A 203 6.41 4.92 8.31
N SER A 204 6.53 4.16 7.21
CA SER A 204 5.37 3.88 6.36
C SER A 204 4.33 2.99 7.03
N MET A 205 4.62 2.38 8.18
CA MET A 205 3.68 1.52 8.91
C MET A 205 2.96 2.25 10.04
N PHE A 206 2.96 3.59 10.02
CA PHE A 206 2.24 4.44 10.99
C PHE A 206 0.76 4.09 11.22
N PRO A 207 -0.02 3.52 10.27
CA PRO A 207 -1.42 3.18 10.53
C PRO A 207 -1.59 1.95 11.41
N PHE A 208 -0.52 1.20 11.71
CA PHE A 208 -0.61 -0.14 12.26
C PHE A 208 -0.01 -0.22 13.66
N ARG A 209 -0.65 -1.03 14.51
CA ARG A 209 -0.06 -1.54 15.75
C ARG A 209 0.37 -2.97 15.51
N TYR A 210 1.68 -3.21 15.56
CA TYR A 210 2.28 -4.52 15.33
C TYR A 210 3.59 -4.64 16.10
N LEU A 211 4.02 -5.89 16.30
CA LEU A 211 5.33 -6.21 16.82
C LEU A 211 5.80 -7.47 16.10
N ILE A 212 6.84 -7.35 15.29
CA ILE A 212 7.51 -8.49 14.68
C ILE A 212 8.58 -8.99 15.62
N ARG A 213 8.51 -10.27 15.95
CA ARG A 213 9.55 -11.06 16.58
C ARG A 213 10.17 -11.98 15.55
N LYS A 214 11.34 -12.52 15.87
CA LYS A 214 12.02 -13.48 15.00
C LYS A 214 11.14 -14.70 14.72
N GLU A 215 10.46 -15.18 15.75
CA GLU A 215 9.57 -16.35 15.66
C GLU A 215 8.40 -16.16 14.68
N ASP A 216 8.01 -14.92 14.39
CA ASP A 216 6.90 -14.60 13.49
C ASP A 216 7.33 -14.68 12.00
N ILE A 217 8.63 -14.73 11.71
CA ILE A 217 9.16 -14.60 10.34
C ILE A 217 9.30 -15.99 9.70
N VAL A 218 8.65 -16.16 8.56
CA VAL A 218 8.67 -17.41 7.81
C VAL A 218 9.93 -17.47 6.92
N SER A 219 10.87 -18.34 7.30
CA SER A 219 12.16 -18.51 6.62
C SER A 219 12.08 -19.00 5.17
N SER A 220 10.93 -19.51 4.73
CA SER A 220 10.73 -19.87 3.31
C SER A 220 10.56 -18.65 2.40
N GLN A 221 10.36 -17.46 2.96
CA GLN A 221 10.17 -16.20 2.22
C GLN A 221 11.34 -15.23 2.39
N PHE A 222 12.12 -15.38 3.46
CA PHE A 222 13.18 -14.46 3.84
C PHE A 222 14.44 -15.19 4.25
N GLU A 223 15.58 -14.60 3.93
CA GLU A 223 16.85 -14.99 4.54
C GLU A 223 16.99 -14.26 5.88
N ILE A 224 17.31 -15.01 6.93
CA ILE A 224 17.49 -14.51 8.29
C ILE A 224 18.99 -14.62 8.60
N ILE A 225 19.64 -13.46 8.77
CA ILE A 225 21.07 -13.37 9.08
C ILE A 225 21.22 -12.92 10.53
N GLU A 226 21.96 -13.69 11.32
CA GLU A 226 22.16 -13.44 12.74
C GLU A 226 23.60 -13.01 13.02
N ASP A 227 23.74 -11.91 13.76
CA ASP A 227 24.99 -11.56 14.43
C ASP A 227 24.73 -11.48 15.95
N ARG A 228 25.79 -11.36 16.76
CA ARG A 228 25.73 -11.33 18.23
C ARG A 228 24.84 -10.23 18.81
N LEU A 229 24.53 -9.20 18.03
CA LEU A 229 23.79 -8.01 18.45
C LEU A 229 22.40 -7.91 17.83
N ASP A 230 22.18 -8.45 16.63
CA ASP A 230 21.00 -8.16 15.82
C ASP A 230 20.55 -9.33 14.93
N THR A 231 19.26 -9.31 14.57
CA THR A 231 18.66 -10.19 13.55
C THR A 231 18.30 -9.36 12.33
N TYR A 232 18.92 -9.69 11.20
CA TYR A 232 18.72 -9.06 9.90
C TYR A 232 17.84 -9.92 9.00
N ILE A 233 17.04 -9.27 8.15
CA ILE A 233 16.10 -9.91 7.24
C ILE A 233 16.35 -9.37 5.84
N SER A 234 16.52 -10.27 4.88
CA SER A 234 16.66 -10.00 3.44
C SER A 234 15.66 -10.85 2.63
N ILE A 235 15.38 -10.45 1.39
CA ILE A 235 14.59 -11.27 0.45
C ILE A 235 15.51 -12.38 -0.10
N LEU A 236 15.01 -13.62 -0.15
CA LEU A 236 15.72 -14.74 -0.78
C LEU A 236 15.98 -14.42 -2.27
N SER A 237 17.25 -14.40 -2.66
CA SER A 237 17.71 -14.21 -4.04
C SER A 237 17.41 -15.40 -4.95
#